data_AF-A0A2E6D4P9-F1
#
_entry.id   AF-A0A2E6D4P9-F1
#
_cell.length_a   1.000
_cell.length_b   1.000
_cell.length_c   1.000
_cell.angle_alpha   90.00
_cell.angle_beta   90.00
_cell.angle_gamma   90.00
#
_symmetry.space_group_name_H-M   'P 1'
#
loop_
_entity.id
_entity.type
_entity.pdbx_description
1 polymer ?
#
loop_
_entity_poly.entity_id
_entity_poly.type
_entity_poly.pdbx_seq_one_letter_code
_entity_poly.pdbx_strand_id
1 'polypeptide(L)'
;MSSPAHGPNVVQGLLGPVAGLAASAEWVRFDWYVREGRYERAYAAAERALALEPSATQGWTHLASHMVFGRASLESEPQPLSRLRWIRAGLDLLKQGEQQAAVPADLAYLRGLVLAWVADLEALGGPAAPGWPGGTDGARLAAADAFHSAGEAGNLEGYLMEGILRTGKHLEPPDNGQGH
;
A
#
# COMPACT_ATOMS: atom_id res chain seq x y z
N MET A 1 -27.30 -16.84 -9.74
CA MET A 1 -26.56 -15.71 -10.35
C MET A 1 -25.10 -16.09 -10.26
N SER A 2 -24.48 -16.43 -11.39
CA SER A 2 -23.15 -17.05 -11.43
C SER A 2 -22.07 -15.98 -11.40
N SER A 3 -21.09 -16.13 -10.49
CA SER A 3 -19.88 -15.33 -10.42
C SER A 3 -19.05 -15.47 -11.71
N PRO A 4 -18.43 -14.40 -12.23
CA PRO A 4 -17.47 -14.55 -13.32
C PRO A 4 -16.19 -15.17 -12.75
N ALA A 5 -15.84 -16.35 -13.27
CA ALA A 5 -14.56 -16.97 -13.02
C ALA A 5 -13.44 -16.05 -13.55
N HIS A 6 -12.48 -15.72 -12.70
CA HIS A 6 -11.22 -15.10 -13.12
C HIS A 6 -10.48 -16.12 -13.99
N GLY A 7 -10.57 -15.98 -15.31
CA GLY A 7 -9.81 -16.79 -16.25
C GLY A 7 -8.31 -16.57 -16.06
N PRO A 8 -7.47 -17.60 -16.29
CA PRO A 8 -6.03 -17.48 -16.17
C PRO A 8 -5.51 -16.37 -17.08
N ASN A 9 -4.68 -15.49 -16.53
CA ASN A 9 -4.12 -14.34 -17.22
C ASN A 9 -3.22 -14.84 -18.37
N VAL A 10 -3.67 -14.67 -19.62
CA VAL A 10 -3.10 -15.31 -20.83
C VAL A 10 -1.61 -15.03 -21.00
N VAL A 11 -1.15 -13.85 -20.56
CA VAL A 11 0.27 -13.44 -20.60
C VAL A 11 1.13 -14.28 -19.64
N GLN A 12 0.61 -14.62 -18.46
CA GLN A 12 1.29 -15.44 -17.46
C GLN A 12 1.44 -16.89 -17.94
N GLY A 13 0.42 -17.42 -18.64
CA GLY A 13 0.45 -18.73 -19.27
C GLY A 13 1.41 -18.84 -20.46
N LEU A 14 1.67 -17.72 -21.17
CA LEU A 14 2.52 -17.68 -22.37
C LEU A 14 4.01 -17.51 -22.07
N LEU A 15 4.37 -16.81 -20.99
CA LEU A 15 5.76 -16.52 -20.64
C LEU A 15 6.37 -17.52 -19.64
N GLY A 16 5.53 -18.31 -18.95
CA GLY A 16 5.96 -19.37 -18.06
C GLY A 16 7.05 -18.92 -17.07
N PRO A 17 8.11 -19.72 -16.81
CA PRO A 17 9.12 -19.44 -15.78
C PRO A 17 9.98 -18.19 -16.02
N VAL A 18 9.84 -17.51 -17.17
CA VAL A 18 10.62 -16.30 -17.50
C VAL A 18 9.87 -15.01 -17.12
N ALA A 19 8.56 -15.08 -16.82
CA ALA A 19 7.75 -13.91 -16.48
C ALA A 19 8.33 -13.13 -15.29
N GLY A 20 8.77 -13.82 -14.23
CA GLY A 20 9.40 -13.18 -13.06
C GLY A 20 10.75 -12.52 -13.38
N LEU A 21 11.54 -13.08 -14.30
CA LEU A 21 12.79 -12.46 -14.76
C LEU A 21 12.51 -11.21 -15.60
N ALA A 22 11.50 -11.27 -16.48
CA ALA A 22 11.07 -10.10 -17.25
C ALA A 22 10.52 -8.99 -16.35
N ALA A 23 9.71 -9.35 -15.35
CA ALA A 23 9.21 -8.41 -14.34
C ALA A 23 10.37 -7.76 -13.56
N SER A 24 11.35 -8.57 -13.14
CA SER A 24 12.56 -8.07 -12.46
C SER A 24 13.34 -7.08 -13.33
N ALA A 25 13.47 -7.35 -14.63
CA ALA A 25 14.12 -6.42 -15.57
C ALA A 25 13.35 -5.09 -15.72
N GLU A 26 12.03 -5.14 -15.72
CA GLU A 26 11.20 -3.93 -15.72
C GLU A 26 11.32 -3.14 -14.40
N TRP A 27 11.45 -3.80 -13.25
CA TRP A 27 11.73 -3.11 -11.98
C TRP A 27 13.10 -2.42 -11.97
N VAL A 28 14.14 -3.05 -12.53
CA VAL A 28 15.45 -2.40 -12.70
C VAL A 28 15.33 -1.15 -13.59
N ARG A 29 14.53 -1.22 -14.67
CA ARG A 29 14.26 -0.05 -15.53
C ARG A 29 13.50 1.04 -14.76
N PHE A 30 12.49 0.66 -13.98
CA PHE A 30 11.75 1.59 -13.12
C PHE A 30 12.72 2.36 -12.20
N ASP A 31 13.55 1.66 -11.44
CA ASP A 31 14.49 2.29 -10.50
C ASP A 31 15.48 3.22 -11.21
N TRP A 32 15.98 2.80 -12.37
CA TRP A 32 16.86 3.65 -13.19
C TRP A 32 16.13 4.89 -13.69
N TYR A 33 14.91 4.77 -14.21
CA TYR A 33 14.13 5.92 -14.67
C TYR A 33 13.76 6.88 -13.53
N VAL A 34 13.48 6.37 -12.33
CA VAL A 34 13.26 7.20 -11.13
C VAL A 34 14.50 8.03 -10.81
N ARG A 35 15.69 7.41 -10.76
CA ARG A 35 16.95 8.13 -10.49
C ARG A 35 17.25 9.22 -11.52
N GLU A 36 16.85 9.00 -12.77
CA GLU A 36 17.02 9.94 -13.88
C GLU A 36 15.88 10.97 -14.00
N GLY A 37 14.91 10.97 -13.07
CA GLY A 37 13.76 11.89 -13.09
C GLY A 37 12.78 11.67 -14.25
N ARG A 38 12.87 10.55 -14.97
CA ARG A 38 12.00 10.22 -16.12
C ARG A 38 10.77 9.44 -15.69
N TYR A 39 9.93 10.07 -14.89
CA TYR A 39 8.80 9.42 -14.21
C TYR A 39 7.79 8.74 -15.13
N GLU A 40 7.48 9.32 -16.29
CA GLU A 40 6.59 8.67 -17.29
C GLU A 40 7.12 7.29 -17.71
N ARG A 41 8.43 7.19 -17.97
CA ARG A 41 9.06 5.92 -18.35
C ARG A 41 9.17 4.97 -17.17
N ALA A 42 9.38 5.51 -15.96
CA ALA A 42 9.37 4.72 -14.74
C ALA A 42 8.01 4.04 -14.58
N TYR A 43 6.91 4.79 -14.56
CA TYR A 43 5.57 4.21 -14.35
C TYR A 43 5.18 3.24 -15.45
N ALA A 44 5.52 3.51 -16.72
CA ALA A 44 5.31 2.54 -17.79
C ALA A 44 6.09 1.22 -17.56
N ALA A 45 7.29 1.28 -16.98
CA ALA A 45 8.05 0.08 -16.60
C ALA A 45 7.41 -0.67 -15.44
N ALA A 46 7.00 0.04 -14.39
CA ALA A 46 6.31 -0.57 -13.25
C ALA A 46 4.98 -1.24 -13.66
N GLU A 47 4.19 -0.60 -14.53
CA GLU A 47 2.96 -1.17 -15.08
C GLU A 47 3.23 -2.48 -15.84
N ARG A 48 4.29 -2.52 -16.67
CA ARG A 48 4.70 -3.75 -17.33
C ARG A 48 5.14 -4.82 -16.34
N ALA A 49 5.90 -4.46 -15.30
CA ALA A 49 6.34 -5.40 -14.28
C ALA A 49 5.14 -6.03 -13.54
N LEU A 50 4.16 -5.22 -13.14
CA LEU A 50 2.93 -5.68 -12.49
C LEU A 50 2.06 -6.52 -13.43
N ALA A 51 2.02 -6.21 -14.73
CA ALA A 51 1.29 -7.01 -15.71
C ALA A 51 1.95 -8.38 -15.96
N LEU A 52 3.28 -8.46 -15.87
CA LEU A 52 4.05 -9.70 -16.02
C LEU A 52 3.92 -10.61 -14.80
N GLU A 53 3.90 -10.03 -13.59
CA GLU A 53 3.84 -10.79 -12.33
C GLU A 53 2.86 -10.17 -11.32
N PRO A 54 1.55 -10.22 -11.60
CA PRO A 54 0.54 -9.59 -10.76
C PRO A 54 0.41 -10.25 -9.37
N SER A 55 0.84 -11.51 -9.22
CA SER A 55 0.85 -12.22 -7.94
C SER A 55 1.99 -11.82 -7.01
N ALA A 56 3.03 -11.12 -7.50
CA ALA A 56 4.15 -10.72 -6.68
C ALA A 56 3.80 -9.52 -5.78
N THR A 57 3.50 -9.80 -4.49
CA THR A 57 3.21 -8.80 -3.46
C THR A 57 4.25 -7.66 -3.42
N GLN A 58 5.53 -8.00 -3.62
CA GLN A 58 6.62 -7.03 -3.57
C GLN A 58 6.51 -5.94 -4.65
N GLY A 59 6.03 -6.26 -5.85
CA GLY A 59 5.89 -5.28 -6.92
C GLY A 59 4.88 -4.17 -6.58
N TRP A 60 3.73 -4.57 -6.03
CA TRP A 60 2.71 -3.64 -5.54
C TRP A 60 3.24 -2.77 -4.41
N THR A 61 3.94 -3.39 -3.45
CA THR A 61 4.57 -2.72 -2.31
C THR A 61 5.60 -1.69 -2.77
N HIS A 62 6.46 -2.04 -3.73
CA HIS A 62 7.53 -1.17 -4.22
C HIS A 62 6.97 0.09 -4.88
N LEU A 63 6.04 -0.07 -5.82
CA LEU A 63 5.46 1.06 -6.53
C LEU A 63 4.61 1.95 -5.60
N ALA A 64 3.81 1.36 -4.71
CA ALA A 64 3.03 2.12 -3.74
C ALA A 64 3.95 2.90 -2.78
N SER A 65 5.02 2.28 -2.28
CA SER A 65 5.99 2.94 -1.41
C SER A 65 6.70 4.11 -2.12
N HIS A 66 7.05 3.95 -3.39
CA HIS A 66 7.59 5.05 -4.19
C HIS A 66 6.60 6.21 -4.32
N MET A 67 5.31 5.94 -4.55
CA MET A 67 4.29 6.99 -4.62
C MET A 67 4.09 7.69 -3.27
N VAL A 68 3.92 6.92 -2.20
CA VAL A 68 3.58 7.44 -0.86
C VAL A 68 4.77 8.13 -0.21
N PHE A 69 5.95 7.52 -0.21
CA PHE A 69 7.10 8.02 0.56
C PHE A 69 8.09 8.78 -0.31
N GLY A 70 8.22 8.40 -1.58
CA GLY A 70 9.07 9.13 -2.54
C GLY A 70 8.37 10.39 -3.04
N ARG A 71 7.36 10.21 -3.90
CA ARG A 71 6.68 11.30 -4.61
C ARG A 71 5.90 12.23 -3.70
N ALA A 72 5.29 11.71 -2.64
CA ALA A 72 4.54 12.51 -1.69
C ALA A 72 5.39 13.01 -0.51
N SER A 73 6.72 12.95 -0.58
CA SER A 73 7.57 13.61 0.43
C SER A 73 7.50 15.13 0.32
N LEU A 74 7.77 15.84 1.43
CA LEU A 74 7.93 17.30 1.41
C LEU A 74 9.08 17.74 0.52
N GLU A 75 10.13 16.93 0.41
CA GLU A 75 11.30 17.18 -0.44
C GLU A 75 10.93 17.14 -1.93
N SER A 76 10.09 16.17 -2.34
CA SER A 76 9.70 15.99 -3.74
C SER A 76 8.52 16.85 -4.16
N GLU A 77 7.58 17.12 -3.25
CA GLU A 77 6.33 17.81 -3.55
C GLU A 77 5.90 18.76 -2.42
N PRO A 78 6.19 20.06 -2.52
CA PRO A 78 5.89 21.02 -1.46
C PRO A 78 4.38 21.30 -1.33
N GLN A 79 3.57 21.00 -2.35
CA GLN A 79 2.15 21.32 -2.35
C GLN A 79 1.33 20.21 -1.66
N PRO A 80 0.61 20.50 -0.56
CA PRO A 80 -0.16 19.51 0.18
C PRO A 80 -1.13 18.69 -0.66
N LEU A 81 -1.92 19.35 -1.51
CA LEU A 81 -2.91 18.68 -2.36
C LEU A 81 -2.25 17.79 -3.43
N SER A 82 -1.04 18.11 -3.87
CA SER A 82 -0.29 17.27 -4.81
C SER A 82 0.28 16.03 -4.10
N ARG A 83 0.78 16.17 -2.87
CA ARG A 83 1.17 15.02 -2.03
C ARG A 83 -0.01 14.10 -1.76
N LEU A 84 -1.16 14.65 -1.38
CA LEU A 84 -2.38 13.86 -1.15
C LEU A 84 -2.78 13.04 -2.38
N ARG A 85 -2.62 13.59 -3.59
CA ARG A 85 -2.87 12.85 -4.83
C ARG A 85 -1.95 11.65 -4.99
N TRP A 86 -0.65 11.79 -4.69
CA TRP A 86 0.30 10.67 -4.71
C TRP A 86 0.03 9.62 -3.63
N ILE A 87 -0.30 10.06 -2.42
CA ILE A 87 -0.69 9.17 -1.32
C ILE A 87 -1.92 8.35 -1.72
N ARG A 88 -2.96 9.00 -2.27
CA ARG A 88 -4.16 8.30 -2.76
C ARG A 88 -3.85 7.33 -3.88
N ALA A 89 -3.02 7.71 -4.86
CA ALA A 89 -2.62 6.82 -5.93
C ALA A 89 -1.91 5.56 -5.40
N GLY A 90 -1.02 5.70 -4.42
CA GLY A 90 -0.38 4.56 -3.76
C GLY A 90 -1.35 3.67 -2.98
N LEU A 91 -2.31 4.27 -2.26
CA LEU A 91 -3.34 3.54 -1.52
C LEU A 91 -4.30 2.78 -2.45
N ASP A 92 -4.70 3.40 -3.56
CA ASP A 92 -5.54 2.78 -4.58
C ASP A 92 -4.81 1.63 -5.27
N LEU A 93 -3.51 1.80 -5.54
CA LEU A 93 -2.66 0.75 -6.09
C LEU A 93 -2.53 -0.45 -5.13
N LEU A 94 -2.33 -0.22 -3.83
CA LEU A 94 -2.31 -1.30 -2.84
C LEU A 94 -3.63 -2.06 -2.83
N LYS A 95 -4.75 -1.34 -2.85
CA LYS A 95 -6.10 -1.94 -2.90
C LYS A 95 -6.34 -2.73 -4.18
N GLN A 96 -5.79 -2.30 -5.31
CA GLN A 96 -5.81 -3.08 -6.55
C GLN A 96 -4.96 -4.34 -6.43
N GLY A 97 -3.78 -4.24 -5.80
CA GLY A 97 -2.90 -5.37 -5.55
C GLY A 97 -3.51 -6.42 -4.62
N GLU A 98 -4.31 -6.01 -3.63
CA GLU A 98 -5.05 -6.93 -2.73
C GLU A 98 -5.93 -7.94 -3.52
N GLN A 99 -6.33 -7.63 -4.75
CA GLN A 99 -7.15 -8.52 -5.58
C GLN A 99 -6.33 -9.56 -6.37
N GLN A 100 -5.03 -9.36 -6.49
CA GLN A 100 -4.18 -10.08 -7.45
C GLN A 100 -2.95 -10.73 -6.80
N ALA A 101 -2.44 -10.15 -5.72
CA ALA A 101 -1.23 -10.60 -5.04
C ALA A 101 -1.43 -11.94 -4.35
N ALA A 102 -0.36 -12.72 -4.25
CA ALA A 102 -0.37 -14.01 -3.55
C ALA A 102 -0.56 -13.85 -2.02
N VAL A 103 -0.11 -12.71 -1.46
CA VAL A 103 -0.26 -12.38 -0.05
C VAL A 103 -0.99 -11.03 0.08
N PRO A 104 -2.33 -11.00 -0.06
CA PRO A 104 -3.09 -9.76 -0.04
C PRO A 104 -3.14 -9.10 1.35
N ALA A 105 -2.98 -9.90 2.41
CA ALA A 105 -2.95 -9.41 3.79
C ALA A 105 -1.82 -8.41 4.04
N ASP A 106 -0.64 -8.61 3.42
CA ASP A 106 0.51 -7.71 3.55
C ASP A 106 0.22 -6.34 2.89
N LEU A 107 -0.49 -6.33 1.77
CA LEU A 107 -0.87 -5.09 1.07
C LEU A 107 -1.91 -4.31 1.85
N ALA A 108 -2.93 -4.99 2.39
CA ALA A 108 -3.93 -4.37 3.24
C ALA A 108 -3.31 -3.83 4.54
N TYR A 109 -2.37 -4.55 5.14
CA TYR A 109 -1.66 -4.12 6.33
C TYR A 109 -0.79 -2.88 6.04
N LEU A 110 -0.04 -2.88 4.94
CA LEU A 110 0.70 -1.70 4.49
C LEU A 110 -0.22 -0.51 4.21
N ARG A 111 -1.39 -0.74 3.59
CA ARG A 111 -2.40 0.30 3.38
C ARG A 111 -2.86 0.90 4.71
N GLY A 112 -3.04 0.08 5.74
CA GLY A 112 -3.33 0.52 7.11
C GLY A 112 -2.21 1.37 7.71
N LEU A 113 -0.95 0.94 7.59
CA LEU A 113 0.20 1.70 8.09
C LEU A 113 0.32 3.08 7.43
N VAL A 114 0.14 3.15 6.11
CA VAL A 114 0.18 4.43 5.38
C VAL A 114 -0.93 5.35 5.86
N LEU A 115 -2.15 4.84 6.04
CA LEU A 115 -3.28 5.66 6.51
C LEU A 115 -3.12 6.10 7.97
N ALA A 116 -2.51 5.29 8.82
CA ALA A 116 -2.16 5.68 10.18
C ALA A 116 -1.13 6.82 10.17
N TRP A 117 -0.10 6.71 9.33
CA TRP A 117 0.87 7.79 9.12
C TRP A 117 0.22 9.08 8.58
N VAL A 118 -0.74 8.97 7.66
CA VAL A 118 -1.54 10.13 7.20
C VAL A 118 -2.30 10.77 8.36
N ALA A 119 -2.90 9.98 9.26
CA ALA A 119 -3.59 10.51 10.43
C ALA A 119 -2.63 11.31 11.33
N ASP A 120 -1.42 10.82 11.55
CA ASP A 120 -0.38 11.53 12.29
C ASP A 120 0.02 12.85 11.61
N LEU A 121 0.20 12.83 10.28
CA LEU A 121 0.50 14.06 9.52
C LEU A 121 -0.62 15.10 9.60
N GLU A 122 -1.88 14.67 9.54
CA GLU A 122 -3.03 15.55 9.75
C GLU A 122 -3.03 16.15 11.16
N ALA A 123 -2.69 15.35 12.18
CA ALA A 123 -2.65 15.80 13.57
C ALA A 123 -1.53 16.84 13.83
N LEU A 124 -0.39 16.70 13.14
CA LEU A 124 0.70 17.68 13.18
C LEU A 124 0.32 19.03 12.54
N GLY A 125 -0.64 19.03 11.60
CA GLY A 125 -1.14 20.23 10.95
C GLY A 125 -0.11 20.93 10.04
N GLY A 126 -0.45 22.15 9.62
CA GLY A 126 0.46 23.02 8.87
C GLY A 126 0.90 22.46 7.50
N PRO A 127 2.11 22.80 7.03
CA PRO A 127 2.60 22.36 5.73
C PRO A 127 2.78 20.85 5.58
N ALA A 128 2.77 20.08 6.68
CA ALA A 128 2.88 18.62 6.64
C ALA A 128 1.54 17.94 6.34
N ALA A 129 0.43 18.51 6.80
CA ALA A 129 -0.90 17.95 6.61
C ALA A 129 -1.25 17.79 5.11
N PRO A 130 -1.63 16.60 4.64
CA PRO A 130 -1.98 16.38 3.24
C PRO A 130 -3.38 16.90 2.86
N GLY A 131 -4.28 17.14 3.81
CA GLY A 131 -5.67 17.54 3.57
C GLY A 131 -6.62 16.35 3.39
N TRP A 132 -6.45 15.28 4.18
CA TRP A 132 -7.26 14.07 4.12
C TRP A 132 -8.75 14.35 4.44
N PRO A 133 -9.72 13.73 3.75
CA PRO A 133 -11.14 13.91 4.04
C PRO A 133 -11.47 13.51 5.48
N GLY A 134 -12.06 14.43 6.25
CA GLY A 134 -12.33 14.23 7.66
C GLY A 134 -11.09 14.41 8.57
N GLY A 135 -9.97 14.93 8.04
CA GLY A 135 -8.74 15.18 8.78
C GLY A 135 -8.18 13.93 9.44
N THR A 136 -7.60 14.11 10.63
CA THR A 136 -7.02 13.02 11.45
C THR A 136 -8.02 11.89 11.70
N ASP A 137 -9.26 12.20 12.06
CA ASP A 137 -10.27 11.17 12.35
C ASP A 137 -10.67 10.38 11.11
N GLY A 138 -10.83 11.05 9.97
CA GLY A 138 -11.12 10.37 8.70
C GLY A 138 -9.98 9.46 8.25
N ALA A 139 -8.72 9.88 8.43
CA ALA A 139 -7.56 9.05 8.13
C ALA A 139 -7.44 7.86 9.08
N ARG A 140 -7.67 8.07 10.39
CA ARG A 140 -7.67 7.02 11.42
C ARG A 140 -8.72 5.94 11.14
N LEU A 141 -9.94 6.34 10.79
CA LEU A 141 -11.01 5.39 10.46
C LEU A 141 -10.67 4.59 9.20
N ALA A 142 -10.15 5.25 8.15
CA ALA A 142 -9.71 4.56 6.94
C ALA A 142 -8.55 3.57 7.22
N ALA A 143 -7.63 3.92 8.12
CA ALA A 143 -6.56 3.02 8.57
C ALA A 143 -7.13 1.79 9.26
N ALA A 144 -8.07 1.98 10.20
CA ALA A 144 -8.75 0.88 10.87
C ALA A 144 -9.46 -0.07 9.89
N ASP A 145 -10.15 0.48 8.88
CA ASP A 145 -10.79 -0.32 7.83
C ASP A 145 -9.77 -1.12 7.01
N ALA A 146 -8.59 -0.57 6.72
CA ALA A 146 -7.54 -1.28 6.01
C ALA A 146 -6.92 -2.42 6.85
N PHE A 147 -6.69 -2.17 8.14
CA PHE A 147 -6.22 -3.19 9.07
C PHE A 147 -7.25 -4.31 9.29
N HIS A 148 -8.55 -3.98 9.29
CA HIS A 148 -9.62 -4.97 9.27
C HIS A 148 -9.50 -5.89 8.05
N SER A 149 -9.35 -5.31 6.84
CA SER A 149 -9.15 -6.09 5.62
C SER A 149 -7.91 -6.99 5.68
N ALA A 150 -6.83 -6.54 6.33
CA ALA A 150 -5.65 -7.37 6.57
C ALA A 150 -5.97 -8.59 7.47
N GLY A 151 -6.76 -8.37 8.53
CA GLY A 151 -7.30 -9.41 9.39
C GLY A 151 -8.13 -10.45 8.63
N GLU A 152 -9.07 -9.99 7.81
CA GLU A 152 -9.91 -10.85 6.98
C GLU A 152 -9.07 -11.67 5.98
N ALA A 153 -7.97 -11.11 5.50
CA ALA A 153 -7.03 -11.77 4.59
C ALA A 153 -6.02 -12.70 5.31
N GLY A 154 -6.07 -12.82 6.64
CA GLY A 154 -5.28 -13.77 7.42
C GLY A 154 -4.14 -13.17 8.25
N ASN A 155 -3.97 -11.84 8.27
CA ASN A 155 -3.01 -11.17 9.17
C ASN A 155 -3.71 -10.76 10.48
N LEU A 156 -3.58 -11.60 11.51
CA LEU A 156 -4.21 -11.38 12.82
C LEU A 156 -3.78 -10.07 13.50
N GLU A 157 -2.58 -9.55 13.20
CA GLU A 157 -2.13 -8.25 13.70
C GLU A 157 -3.00 -7.10 13.16
N GLY A 158 -3.60 -7.28 11.98
CA GLY A 158 -4.60 -6.37 11.44
C GLY A 158 -5.76 -6.12 12.41
N TYR A 159 -6.34 -7.16 13.02
CA TYR A 159 -7.42 -6.96 13.99
C TYR A 159 -6.95 -6.25 15.27
N LEU A 160 -5.71 -6.49 15.70
CA LEU A 160 -5.11 -5.77 16.83
C LEU A 160 -5.01 -4.26 16.52
N MET A 161 -4.45 -3.91 15.36
CA MET A 161 -4.29 -2.52 14.95
C MET A 161 -5.63 -1.82 14.70
N GLU A 162 -6.61 -2.50 14.11
CA GLU A 162 -7.98 -2.01 13.99
C GLU A 162 -8.54 -1.64 15.37
N GLY A 163 -8.46 -2.55 16.34
CA GLY A 163 -8.97 -2.35 17.69
C GLY A 163 -8.37 -1.12 18.37
N ILE A 164 -7.05 -0.96 18.28
CA ILE A 164 -6.32 0.21 18.80
C ILE A 164 -6.87 1.50 18.17
N LEU A 165 -6.97 1.54 16.84
CA LEU A 165 -7.39 2.75 16.14
C LEU A 165 -8.86 3.09 16.36
N ARG A 166 -9.78 2.11 16.44
CA ARG A 166 -11.21 2.38 16.66
C ARG A 166 -11.53 2.75 18.11
N THR A 167 -10.84 2.15 19.08
CA THR A 167 -11.16 2.35 20.51
C THR A 167 -10.29 3.39 21.21
N GLY A 168 -9.15 3.75 20.61
CA GLY A 168 -8.15 4.63 21.23
C GLY A 168 -7.44 4.00 22.44
N LYS A 169 -7.68 2.71 22.74
CA LYS A 169 -7.02 1.99 23.81
C LYS A 169 -5.87 1.17 23.24
N HIS A 170 -4.64 1.40 23.71
CA HIS A 170 -3.61 0.38 23.60
C HIS A 170 -4.09 -0.85 24.36
N LEU A 171 -4.17 -2.00 23.70
CA LEU A 171 -4.33 -3.27 24.39
C LEU A 171 -3.02 -3.49 25.14
N GLU A 172 -3.03 -3.28 26.46
CA GLU A 172 -1.91 -3.68 27.30
C GLU A 172 -1.66 -5.17 27.05
N PRO A 173 -0.39 -5.58 26.83
CA PRO A 173 -0.08 -7.00 26.76
C PRO A 173 -0.57 -7.67 28.04
N PRO A 174 -1.07 -8.93 27.97
CA PRO A 174 -1.58 -9.61 29.15
C PRO A 174 -0.53 -9.57 30.25
N ASP A 175 -0.95 -9.15 31.44
CA ASP A 175 -0.12 -9.14 32.64
C ASP A 175 0.44 -10.56 32.79
N ASN A 176 1.74 -10.70 32.54
CA ASN A 176 2.46 -11.95 32.74
C ASN A 176 2.55 -12.10 34.25
N GLY A 177 1.47 -12.58 34.86
CA GLY A 177 1.31 -12.73 36.29
C GLY A 177 2.57 -13.33 36.89
N GLN A 178 3.42 -12.47 37.44
CA GLN A 178 4.43 -12.87 38.38
C GLN A 178 3.67 -13.13 39.67
N GLY A 179 3.13 -14.34 39.76
CA GLY A 179 2.82 -14.91 41.06
C GLY A 179 4.13 -14.99 41.84
N HIS A 180 4.16 -14.30 42.97
CA HIS A 180 4.66 -14.79 44.25
C HIS A 180 3.98 -14.02 45.38
#